data_AF-A0A1C5W058-F1
#
_entry.id   AF-A0A1C5W058-F1
#
_cell.length_a   1.000
_cell.length_b   1.000
_cell.length_c   1.000
_cell.angle_alpha   90.00
_cell.angle_beta   90.00
_cell.angle_gamma   90.00
#
_symmetry.space_group_name_H-M   'P 1'
#
loop_
_entity.id
_entity.type
_entity.pdbx_description
1 polymer ?
#
loop_
_entity_poly.entity_id
_entity_poly.type
_entity_poly.pdbx_seq_one_letter_code
_entity_poly.pdbx_strand_id
1 'polypeptide(L)'
;MDFGFSSGVGSVISGTVSTASGFVSSTGLVNTSIYYKGTPISDEELACKEIIDHLHTDNPAWGARQMSAQLKARGYHVGRRKARRYMNEMDIYPIYPKMNLSKRMQQAKVCPYLLRNAVIDKPNQARSIDITYIPIKRGFLYLTAVIDWHSRWADNIMIERWFRSFKYEEAYLTQYNNIKEARTAIGQYIRTYNFERHHSALDYQTPAECYYPAMLLPYVA
;
A
#
# COMPACT_ATOMS: atom_id res chain seq x y z
N MET A 1 -6.09 52.99 72.46
CA MET A 1 -6.16 51.93 73.48
C MET A 1 -5.60 50.68 72.83
N ASP A 2 -4.57 50.13 73.46
CA ASP A 2 -3.70 49.06 72.97
C ASP A 2 -4.35 47.68 72.84
N PHE A 3 -3.50 46.76 72.34
CA PHE A 3 -3.56 45.29 72.22
C PHE A 3 -4.04 44.77 70.85
N GLY A 4 -3.30 43.97 70.07
CA GLY A 4 -2.02 43.29 70.26
C GLY A 4 -2.06 41.91 69.56
N PHE A 5 -1.15 41.69 68.59
CA PHE A 5 -0.60 40.42 68.05
C PHE A 5 -1.49 39.17 67.83
N SER A 6 -1.52 38.63 66.59
CA SER A 6 -0.61 37.55 66.12
C SER A 6 -1.09 36.82 64.86
N SER A 7 -0.23 36.80 63.83
CA SER A 7 0.06 35.78 62.80
C SER A 7 -0.99 34.75 62.33
N GLY A 8 -1.11 34.60 61.00
CA GLY A 8 -1.42 33.29 60.40
C GLY A 8 -2.09 33.36 59.02
N VAL A 9 -1.32 33.11 57.98
CA VAL A 9 -1.71 33.09 56.56
C VAL A 9 -2.33 31.74 56.17
N GLY A 10 -3.33 31.74 55.27
CA GLY A 10 -3.42 30.71 54.21
C GLY A 10 -4.58 29.72 54.20
N SER A 11 -5.59 30.05 53.39
CA SER A 11 -6.33 29.21 52.40
C SER A 11 -6.97 27.86 52.78
N VAL A 12 -8.31 27.84 52.70
CA VAL A 12 -9.22 26.95 51.91
C VAL A 12 -8.58 25.63 51.42
N ILE A 13 -9.09 24.44 51.75
CA ILE A 13 -10.23 23.76 51.09
C ILE A 13 -10.80 22.63 51.99
N SER A 14 -12.12 22.68 52.20
CA SER A 14 -13.06 21.64 52.65
C SER A 14 -12.75 20.26 52.02
N GLY A 15 -12.58 19.16 52.75
CA GLY A 15 -13.64 18.49 53.50
C GLY A 15 -13.92 17.10 52.92
N THR A 16 -13.14 16.13 53.39
CA THR A 16 -13.55 14.78 53.85
C THR A 16 -14.79 14.05 53.31
N VAL A 17 -14.53 12.78 52.96
CA VAL A 17 -15.24 11.52 53.38
C VAL A 17 -16.32 10.93 52.45
N SER A 18 -15.95 9.76 51.91
CA SER A 18 -16.67 8.47 51.90
C SER A 18 -18.20 8.46 51.91
N THR A 19 -18.83 7.83 50.92
CA THR A 19 -19.49 6.51 51.04
C THR A 19 -20.24 6.15 49.76
N ALA A 20 -20.38 4.84 49.54
CA ALA A 20 -21.13 4.24 48.45
C ALA A 20 -22.60 4.65 48.45
N SER A 21 -23.16 4.91 47.27
CA SER A 21 -24.60 4.75 47.04
C SER A 21 -24.83 4.51 45.56
N GLY A 22 -25.31 3.30 45.23
CA GLY A 22 -25.95 3.06 43.94
C GLY A 22 -27.16 3.99 43.82
N PHE A 23 -27.22 4.74 42.73
CA PHE A 23 -28.40 5.50 42.35
C PHE A 23 -28.84 5.01 40.96
N VAL A 24 -29.95 4.26 40.96
CA VAL A 24 -30.72 3.96 39.76
C VAL A 24 -31.40 5.27 39.35
N SER A 25 -30.97 5.87 38.24
CA SER A 25 -31.68 7.00 37.63
C SER A 25 -32.85 6.47 36.80
N SER A 26 -34.03 6.99 37.09
CA SER A 26 -35.36 6.61 36.59
C SER A 26 -35.68 7.09 35.17
N THR A 27 -34.69 7.14 34.29
CA THR A 27 -34.90 7.44 32.87
C THR A 27 -34.30 6.30 32.06
N GLY A 28 -35.13 5.61 31.28
CA GLY A 28 -34.76 4.46 30.45
C GLY A 28 -33.86 4.82 29.27
N LEU A 29 -32.70 5.40 29.53
CA LEU A 29 -31.64 5.63 28.56
C LEU A 29 -30.42 4.80 28.97
N VAL A 30 -29.97 3.97 28.05
CA VAL A 30 -28.77 3.13 28.22
C VAL A 30 -27.54 4.05 28.35
N ASN A 31 -26.81 3.90 29.45
CA ASN A 31 -25.60 4.66 29.80
C ASN A 31 -24.36 4.38 28.91
N THR A 32 -24.53 4.01 27.64
CA THR A 32 -23.41 3.66 26.75
C THR A 32 -23.01 4.76 25.77
N SER A 33 -23.66 5.94 25.78
CA SER A 33 -23.37 7.01 24.81
C SER A 33 -22.55 8.21 25.33
N ILE A 34 -22.11 8.22 26.60
CA ILE A 34 -21.57 9.45 27.23
C ILE A 34 -20.03 9.44 27.43
N TYR A 35 -19.31 8.36 27.11
CA TYR A 35 -17.88 8.24 27.45
C TYR A 35 -16.85 8.51 26.33
N TYR A 36 -17.25 8.90 25.12
CA TYR A 36 -16.27 9.28 24.09
C TYR A 36 -15.96 10.78 24.15
N LYS A 37 -15.06 11.16 25.06
CA LYS A 37 -14.23 12.36 24.86
C LYS A 37 -13.19 12.00 23.81
N GLY A 38 -13.31 12.55 22.60
CA GLY A 38 -12.38 12.27 21.50
C GLY A 38 -10.94 12.54 21.93
N THR A 39 -10.08 11.52 21.89
CA THR A 39 -8.64 11.70 22.05
C THR A 39 -8.15 12.65 20.96
N PRO A 40 -7.32 13.65 21.25
CA PRO A 40 -6.69 14.46 20.21
C PRO A 40 -5.94 13.52 19.25
N ILE A 41 -6.08 13.78 17.94
CA ILE A 41 -5.40 13.00 16.90
C ILE A 41 -3.89 13.12 17.16
N SER A 42 -3.20 11.98 17.24
CA SER A 42 -1.75 11.95 17.46
C SER A 42 -1.02 12.56 16.26
N ASP A 43 0.04 13.33 16.51
CA ASP A 43 0.89 13.91 15.46
C ASP A 43 1.43 12.85 14.49
N GLU A 44 1.71 11.63 14.97
CA GLU A 44 2.11 10.50 14.12
C GLU A 44 0.99 10.06 13.15
N GLU A 45 -0.26 10.12 13.61
CA GLU A 45 -1.42 9.78 12.78
C GLU A 45 -1.63 10.84 11.70
N LEU A 46 -1.47 12.13 12.04
CA LEU A 46 -1.55 13.22 11.07
C LEU A 46 -0.46 13.09 10.00
N ALA A 47 0.80 12.86 10.41
CA ALA A 47 1.91 12.64 9.49
C ALA A 47 1.68 11.43 8.57
N CYS A 48 1.15 10.33 9.11
CA CYS A 48 0.78 9.17 8.28
C CYS A 48 -0.30 9.50 7.25
N LYS A 49 -1.31 10.30 7.61
CA LYS A 49 -2.39 10.71 6.72
C LYS A 49 -1.89 11.64 5.62
N GLU A 50 -1.03 12.61 5.94
CA GLU A 50 -0.38 13.48 4.95
C GLU A 50 0.44 12.67 3.93
N ILE A 51 1.22 11.68 4.40
CA ILE A 51 1.97 10.78 3.52
C ILE A 51 1.03 9.97 2.63
N ILE A 52 -0.07 9.44 3.18
CA ILE A 52 -1.06 8.69 2.39
C ILE A 52 -1.66 9.57 1.30
N ASP A 53 -2.01 10.81 1.63
CA ASP A 53 -2.61 11.77 0.69
C ASP A 53 -1.69 12.03 -0.51
N HIS A 54 -0.42 12.35 -0.24
CA HIS A 54 0.57 12.60 -1.29
C HIS A 54 0.84 11.36 -2.13
N LEU A 55 1.04 10.20 -1.48
CA LEU A 55 1.30 8.94 -2.18
C LEU A 55 0.11 8.49 -3.03
N HIS A 56 -1.12 8.74 -2.58
CA HIS A 56 -2.31 8.39 -3.34
C HIS A 56 -2.52 9.33 -4.53
N THR A 57 -2.21 10.61 -4.38
CA THR A 57 -2.26 11.58 -5.48
C THR A 57 -1.32 11.15 -6.62
N ASP A 58 -0.11 10.72 -6.27
CA ASP A 58 0.86 10.24 -7.26
C ASP A 58 0.50 8.85 -7.80
N ASN A 59 -0.11 7.99 -6.98
CA ASN A 59 -0.39 6.59 -7.29
C ASN A 59 -1.82 6.18 -6.90
N PRO A 60 -2.85 6.60 -7.67
CA PRO A 60 -4.26 6.42 -7.30
C PRO A 60 -4.72 4.95 -7.27
N ALA A 61 -3.98 4.05 -7.91
CA ALA A 61 -4.28 2.62 -7.88
C ALA A 61 -3.78 1.90 -6.60
N TRP A 62 -2.95 2.57 -5.77
CA TRP A 62 -2.41 1.95 -4.55
C TRP A 62 -3.46 1.84 -3.45
N GLY A 63 -3.67 0.61 -2.97
CA GLY A 63 -4.54 0.34 -1.83
C GLY A 63 -3.78 0.23 -0.49
N ALA A 64 -4.51 -0.05 0.59
CA ALA A 64 -3.99 -0.13 1.96
C ALA A 64 -2.77 -1.05 2.19
N ARG A 65 -2.54 -2.04 1.31
CA ARG A 65 -1.33 -2.89 1.37
C ARG A 65 -0.08 -2.10 1.00
N GLN A 66 -0.13 -1.35 -0.11
CA GLN A 66 0.97 -0.50 -0.57
C GLN A 66 1.18 0.64 0.42
N MET A 67 0.11 1.31 0.84
CA MET A 67 0.21 2.41 1.83
C MET A 67 0.89 1.94 3.12
N SER A 68 0.51 0.78 3.66
CA SER A 68 1.16 0.21 4.85
C SER A 68 2.63 -0.11 4.61
N ALA A 69 3.00 -0.65 3.45
CA ALA A 69 4.40 -0.95 3.13
C ALA A 69 5.24 0.32 3.02
N GLN A 70 4.72 1.33 2.32
CA GLN A 70 5.37 2.63 2.14
C GLN A 70 5.54 3.40 3.46
N LEU A 71 4.55 3.33 4.36
CA LEU A 71 4.65 3.92 5.69
C LEU A 71 5.72 3.21 6.54
N LYS A 72 5.77 1.88 6.49
CA LYS A 72 6.80 1.10 7.19
C LYS A 72 8.21 1.39 6.69
N ALA A 73 8.38 1.50 5.37
CA ALA A 73 9.65 1.89 4.76
C ALA A 73 10.13 3.28 5.23
N ARG A 74 9.20 4.17 5.61
CA ARG A 74 9.45 5.50 6.18
C ARG A 74 9.55 5.52 7.71
N GLY A 75 9.60 4.36 8.37
CA GLY A 75 9.74 4.24 9.81
C GLY A 75 8.43 4.22 10.61
N TYR A 76 7.27 4.35 9.98
CA TYR A 76 5.98 4.31 10.67
C TYR A 76 5.49 2.87 10.85
N HIS A 77 5.26 2.44 12.08
CA HIS A 77 4.76 1.11 12.41
C HIS A 77 3.24 0.96 12.17
N VAL A 78 2.79 1.21 10.93
CA VAL A 78 1.38 1.14 10.54
C VAL A 78 1.11 -0.16 9.78
N GLY A 79 0.31 -1.04 10.37
CA GLY A 79 -0.17 -2.26 9.73
C GLY A 79 -1.31 -2.01 8.73
N ARG A 80 -1.57 -2.99 7.84
CA ARG A 80 -2.61 -2.92 6.79
C ARG A 80 -3.99 -2.48 7.29
N ARG A 81 -4.41 -2.95 8.47
CA ARG A 81 -5.73 -2.59 9.05
C ARG A 81 -5.78 -1.11 9.44
N LYS A 82 -4.69 -0.60 10.03
CA LYS A 82 -4.55 0.80 10.43
C LYS A 82 -4.43 1.72 9.21
N ALA A 83 -3.65 1.33 8.19
CA ALA A 83 -3.59 2.05 6.91
C ALA A 83 -4.96 2.10 6.21
N ARG A 84 -5.73 1.00 6.22
CA ARG A 84 -7.11 1.00 5.69
C ARG A 84 -8.02 1.94 6.49
N ARG A 85 -7.88 1.97 7.81
CA ARG A 85 -8.66 2.88 8.65
C ARG A 85 -8.42 4.34 8.22
N TYR A 86 -7.15 4.72 8.07
CA TYR A 86 -6.76 6.05 7.59
C TYR A 86 -7.31 6.37 6.21
N MET A 87 -7.18 5.46 5.25
CA MET A 87 -7.77 5.62 3.92
C MET A 87 -9.29 5.84 3.98
N ASN A 88 -10.01 5.04 4.77
CA ASN A 88 -11.46 5.18 4.92
C ASN A 88 -11.86 6.49 5.62
N GLU A 89 -11.14 6.91 6.66
CA GLU A 89 -11.39 8.18 7.36
C GLU A 89 -11.16 9.39 6.46
N MET A 90 -10.22 9.29 5.51
CA MET A 90 -9.93 10.31 4.50
C MET A 90 -10.78 10.19 3.23
N ASP A 91 -11.67 9.20 3.17
CA ASP A 91 -12.47 8.84 1.99
C ASP A 91 -11.65 8.55 0.71
N ILE A 92 -10.44 8.00 0.90
CA ILE A 92 -9.51 7.60 -0.15
C ILE A 92 -9.72 6.13 -0.51
N TYR A 93 -9.99 5.84 -1.78
CA TYR A 93 -10.10 4.46 -2.29
C TYR A 93 -9.23 4.25 -3.53
N PRO A 94 -8.66 3.05 -3.70
CA PRO A 94 -7.88 2.77 -4.90
C PRO A 94 -8.78 2.77 -6.14
N ILE A 95 -8.39 3.53 -7.16
CA ILE A 95 -9.13 3.71 -8.40
C ILE A 95 -8.52 2.79 -9.47
N TYR A 96 -9.31 1.83 -9.96
CA TYR A 96 -8.94 1.01 -11.10
C TYR A 96 -10.18 0.35 -11.75
N PRO A 97 -10.17 0.08 -13.07
CA PRO A 97 -11.25 -0.62 -13.74
C PRO A 97 -11.44 -2.03 -13.19
N LYS A 98 -12.69 -2.40 -12.88
CA LYS A 98 -13.04 -3.78 -12.48
C LYS A 98 -12.94 -4.70 -13.70
N MET A 99 -12.43 -5.91 -13.46
CA MET A 99 -12.03 -6.84 -14.50
C MET A 99 -13.21 -7.35 -15.35
N ASN A 100 -12.96 -7.53 -16.65
CA ASN A 100 -13.76 -8.38 -17.52
C ASN A 100 -12.85 -9.55 -17.98
N LEU A 101 -13.00 -10.72 -17.34
CA LEU A 101 -12.17 -11.89 -17.64
C LEU A 101 -12.47 -12.40 -19.06
N SER A 102 -11.42 -12.75 -19.81
CA SER A 102 -11.59 -13.50 -21.06
C SER A 102 -12.13 -14.90 -20.75
N LYS A 103 -13.09 -15.37 -21.54
CA LYS A 103 -13.63 -16.73 -21.40
C LYS A 103 -12.59 -17.72 -21.93
N ARG A 104 -12.22 -18.71 -21.10
CA ARG A 104 -11.28 -19.76 -21.47
C ARG A 104 -11.79 -20.53 -22.70
N MET A 105 -10.97 -20.65 -23.73
CA MET A 105 -11.24 -21.53 -24.87
C MET A 105 -11.00 -22.99 -24.43
N GLN A 106 -12.06 -23.79 -24.32
CA GLN A 106 -11.99 -25.14 -23.75
C GLN A 106 -11.29 -26.18 -24.63
N GLN A 107 -11.18 -25.93 -25.94
CA GLN A 107 -10.70 -26.90 -26.93
C GLN A 107 -9.16 -26.87 -27.16
N ALA A 108 -8.40 -26.11 -26.38
CA ALA A 108 -6.95 -26.03 -26.55
C ALA A 108 -6.25 -27.30 -26.05
N LYS A 109 -5.40 -27.89 -26.89
CA LYS A 109 -4.52 -29.02 -26.53
C LYS A 109 -3.59 -28.60 -25.40
N VAL A 110 -3.61 -29.33 -24.28
CA VAL A 110 -2.74 -29.06 -23.13
C VAL A 110 -1.34 -29.59 -23.45
N CYS A 111 -0.41 -28.68 -23.70
CA CYS A 111 1.00 -29.03 -23.85
C CYS A 111 1.67 -29.14 -22.46
N PRO A 112 2.54 -30.14 -22.24
CA PRO A 112 3.26 -30.28 -20.99
C PRO A 112 4.20 -29.07 -20.78
N TYR A 113 4.15 -28.49 -19.58
CA TYR A 113 4.99 -27.36 -19.22
C TYR A 113 6.38 -27.83 -18.82
N LEU A 114 7.36 -27.67 -19.71
CA LEU A 114 8.71 -28.21 -19.57
C LEU A 114 9.50 -27.64 -18.38
N LEU A 115 9.10 -26.46 -17.89
CA LEU A 115 9.77 -25.77 -16.79
C LEU A 115 9.11 -25.97 -15.43
N ARG A 116 8.08 -26.84 -15.33
CA ARG A 116 7.26 -27.03 -14.11
C ARG A 116 8.07 -27.36 -12.85
N ASN A 117 9.20 -28.06 -13.00
CA ASN A 117 10.06 -28.49 -11.89
C ASN A 117 11.51 -28.00 -12.06
N ALA A 118 11.75 -27.03 -12.93
CA ALA A 118 13.10 -26.50 -13.13
C ALA A 118 13.52 -25.67 -11.90
N VAL A 119 14.65 -26.01 -11.29
CA VAL A 119 15.26 -25.18 -10.24
C VAL A 119 15.98 -24.03 -10.94
N ILE A 120 15.53 -22.81 -10.66
CA ILE A 120 16.12 -21.58 -11.20
C ILE A 120 16.74 -20.81 -10.04
N ASP A 121 18.05 -20.91 -9.94
CA ASP A 121 18.88 -20.42 -8.83
C ASP A 121 19.82 -19.29 -9.24
N LYS A 122 19.88 -18.95 -10.54
CA LYS A 122 20.69 -17.84 -11.06
C LYS A 122 19.90 -16.93 -12.01
N PRO A 123 20.21 -15.62 -12.04
CA PRO A 123 19.67 -14.71 -13.04
C PRO A 123 19.93 -15.22 -14.46
N ASN A 124 19.01 -14.94 -15.39
CA ASN A 124 19.13 -15.27 -16.82
C ASN A 124 19.02 -16.76 -17.19
N GLN A 125 18.56 -17.63 -16.29
CA GLN A 125 18.32 -19.05 -16.62
C GLN A 125 16.98 -19.30 -17.32
N ALA A 126 15.94 -18.54 -16.97
CA ALA A 126 14.62 -18.65 -17.58
C ALA A 126 13.93 -17.27 -17.62
N ARG A 127 13.23 -17.00 -18.73
CA ARG A 127 12.52 -15.74 -18.95
C ARG A 127 11.11 -15.99 -19.45
N SER A 128 10.15 -15.23 -18.94
CA SER A 128 8.80 -15.16 -19.49
C SER A 128 8.70 -14.03 -20.50
N ILE A 129 7.98 -14.25 -21.58
CA ILE A 129 7.68 -13.24 -22.59
C ILE A 129 6.18 -13.24 -22.81
N ASP A 130 5.58 -12.07 -22.82
CA ASP A 130 4.17 -11.89 -23.16
C ASP A 130 3.98 -10.51 -23.81
N ILE A 131 2.93 -10.38 -24.61
CA ILE A 131 2.65 -9.22 -25.44
C ILE A 131 1.26 -8.70 -25.10
N THR A 132 1.15 -7.39 -24.90
CA THR A 132 -0.14 -6.71 -24.76
C THR A 132 -0.30 -5.60 -25.78
N TYR A 133 -1.56 -5.27 -26.04
CA TYR A 133 -1.97 -4.09 -26.78
C TYR A 133 -2.18 -2.92 -25.81
N ILE A 134 -1.72 -1.73 -26.18
CA ILE A 134 -1.97 -0.47 -25.48
C ILE A 134 -2.74 0.46 -26.42
N PRO A 135 -3.95 0.91 -26.04
CA PRO A 135 -4.68 1.87 -26.84
C PRO A 135 -3.98 3.24 -26.82
N ILE A 136 -3.91 3.90 -27.97
CA ILE A 136 -3.45 5.28 -28.10
C ILE A 136 -4.52 6.10 -28.81
N LYS A 137 -4.44 7.43 -28.77
CA LYS A 137 -5.46 8.33 -29.36
C LYS A 137 -5.79 8.01 -30.83
N ARG A 138 -4.81 7.50 -31.59
CA ARG A 138 -4.95 7.10 -33.00
C ARG A 138 -4.40 5.69 -33.24
N GLY A 139 -5.02 4.68 -32.63
CA GLY A 139 -4.71 3.26 -32.88
C GLY A 139 -4.26 2.51 -31.63
N PHE A 140 -3.32 1.58 -31.78
CA PHE A 140 -2.79 0.78 -30.69
C PHE A 140 -1.29 0.49 -30.89
N LEU A 141 -0.60 0.25 -29.77
CA LEU A 141 0.80 -0.18 -29.74
C LEU A 141 0.91 -1.60 -29.20
N TYR A 142 1.88 -2.35 -29.71
CA TYR A 142 2.28 -3.62 -29.10
C TYR A 142 3.39 -3.34 -28.08
N LEU A 143 3.16 -3.73 -26.83
CA LEU A 143 4.16 -3.76 -25.80
C LEU A 143 4.54 -5.21 -25.51
N THR A 144 5.80 -5.55 -25.74
CA THR A 144 6.38 -6.84 -25.37
C THR A 144 7.12 -6.68 -24.06
N ALA A 145 6.79 -7.48 -23.06
CA ALA A 145 7.51 -7.53 -21.80
C ALA A 145 8.34 -8.82 -21.71
N VAL A 146 9.54 -8.72 -21.16
CA VAL A 146 10.43 -9.85 -20.89
C VAL A 146 10.79 -9.78 -19.41
N ILE A 147 10.49 -10.84 -18.65
CA ILE A 147 10.72 -10.91 -17.20
C ILE A 147 11.57 -12.12 -16.87
N ASP A 148 12.61 -11.92 -16.07
CA ASP A 148 13.48 -12.98 -15.58
C ASP A 148 12.85 -13.72 -14.37
N TRP A 149 12.96 -15.05 -14.35
CA TRP A 149 12.34 -15.89 -13.31
C TRP A 149 13.12 -15.92 -12.00
N HIS A 150 14.40 -15.51 -12.01
CA HIS A 150 15.29 -15.63 -10.86
C HIS A 150 14.81 -14.85 -9.63
N SER A 151 14.02 -13.79 -9.82
CA SER A 151 13.39 -13.01 -8.73
C SER A 151 12.29 -13.77 -7.96
N ARG A 152 12.40 -15.11 -7.91
CA ARG A 152 11.51 -16.10 -7.26
C ARG A 152 10.13 -16.24 -7.86
N TRP A 153 10.01 -16.24 -9.19
CA TRP A 153 8.70 -16.32 -9.84
C TRP A 153 8.71 -17.17 -11.11
N ALA A 154 8.39 -18.45 -10.93
CA ALA A 154 8.06 -19.33 -12.03
C ALA A 154 6.63 -19.04 -12.55
N ASP A 155 6.46 -19.11 -13.87
CA ASP A 155 5.20 -19.06 -14.63
C ASP A 155 4.73 -17.72 -15.22
N ASN A 156 3.98 -17.83 -16.33
CA ASN A 156 3.30 -16.74 -17.05
C ASN A 156 2.36 -15.90 -16.16
N ILE A 157 1.97 -16.46 -15.01
CA ILE A 157 1.11 -15.81 -14.01
C ILE A 157 1.70 -14.47 -13.55
N MET A 158 3.03 -14.33 -13.47
CA MET A 158 3.61 -13.07 -13.02
C MET A 158 3.67 -11.99 -14.09
N ILE A 159 3.97 -12.34 -15.34
CA ILE A 159 3.93 -11.34 -16.42
C ILE A 159 2.48 -10.86 -16.65
N GLU A 160 1.49 -11.75 -16.49
CA GLU A 160 0.08 -11.36 -16.48
C GLU A 160 -0.27 -10.43 -15.30
N ARG A 161 0.26 -10.69 -14.11
CA ARG A 161 0.09 -9.81 -12.94
C ARG A 161 0.81 -8.47 -13.11
N TRP A 162 1.99 -8.48 -13.72
CA TRP A 162 2.73 -7.27 -14.09
C TRP A 162 1.90 -6.44 -15.06
N PHE A 163 1.43 -7.03 -16.16
CA PHE A 163 0.56 -6.36 -17.13
C PHE A 163 -0.71 -5.83 -16.49
N ARG A 164 -1.28 -6.55 -15.52
CA ARG A 164 -2.43 -6.06 -14.75
C ARG A 164 -2.09 -4.80 -13.95
N SER A 165 -0.98 -4.81 -13.21
CA SER A 165 -0.53 -3.63 -12.47
C SER A 165 -0.23 -2.46 -13.40
N PHE A 166 0.51 -2.70 -14.49
CA PHE A 166 0.83 -1.70 -15.50
C PHE A 166 -0.43 -1.08 -16.11
N LYS A 167 -1.41 -1.91 -16.50
CA LYS A 167 -2.67 -1.42 -17.05
C LYS A 167 -3.44 -0.55 -16.07
N TYR A 168 -3.49 -0.94 -14.79
CA TYR A 168 -4.27 -0.23 -13.78
C TYR A 168 -3.62 1.07 -13.31
N GLU A 169 -2.30 1.08 -13.21
CA GLU A 169 -1.56 2.21 -12.66
C GLU A 169 -1.16 3.24 -13.70
N GLU A 170 -1.10 2.83 -14.97
CA GLU A 170 -0.57 3.67 -16.03
C GLU A 170 -1.50 3.63 -17.25
N ALA A 171 -1.55 2.50 -17.97
CA ALA A 171 -2.14 2.49 -19.32
C ALA A 171 -3.64 2.81 -19.39
N TYR A 172 -4.42 2.61 -18.32
CA TYR A 172 -5.84 2.98 -18.26
C TYR A 172 -6.09 4.38 -17.72
N LEU A 173 -5.13 4.98 -17.03
CA LEU A 173 -5.22 6.35 -16.53
C LEU A 173 -4.70 7.35 -17.57
N THR A 174 -3.77 6.92 -18.42
CA THR A 174 -3.12 7.77 -19.43
C THR A 174 -3.68 7.51 -20.82
N GLN A 175 -4.05 8.58 -21.55
CA GLN A 175 -4.32 8.51 -22.99
C GLN A 175 -3.13 9.03 -23.78
N TYR A 176 -2.28 8.14 -24.29
CA TYR A 176 -1.11 8.54 -25.05
C TYR A 176 -1.46 9.14 -26.41
N ASN A 177 -0.82 10.27 -26.75
CA ASN A 177 -1.00 10.93 -28.04
C ASN A 177 -0.06 10.36 -29.12
N ASN A 178 1.14 9.95 -28.73
CA ASN A 178 2.18 9.47 -29.64
C ASN A 178 3.11 8.43 -28.98
N ILE A 179 3.93 7.76 -29.81
CA ILE A 179 4.86 6.70 -29.38
C ILE A 179 5.92 7.23 -28.42
N LYS A 180 6.39 8.47 -28.60
CA LYS A 180 7.45 9.06 -27.76
C LYS A 180 6.95 9.26 -26.32
N GLU A 181 5.75 9.81 -26.17
CA GLU A 181 5.08 9.98 -24.89
C GLU A 181 4.89 8.62 -24.20
N ALA A 182 4.34 7.64 -24.92
CA ALA A 182 4.17 6.28 -24.39
C ALA A 182 5.49 5.67 -23.94
N ARG A 183 6.57 5.79 -24.72
CA ARG A 183 7.90 5.28 -24.34
C ARG A 183 8.44 5.92 -23.07
N THR A 184 8.29 7.24 -22.92
CA THR A 184 8.75 7.96 -21.72
C THR A 184 7.95 7.53 -20.49
N ALA A 185 6.62 7.50 -20.60
CA ALA A 185 5.74 7.16 -19.49
C ALA A 185 5.93 5.70 -19.04
N ILE A 186 5.98 4.76 -19.99
CA ILE A 186 6.26 3.35 -19.72
C ILE A 186 7.64 3.17 -19.10
N GLY A 187 8.65 3.91 -19.57
CA GLY A 187 10.00 3.89 -18.99
C GLY A 187 10.01 4.36 -17.53
N GLN A 188 9.28 5.44 -17.23
CA GLN A 188 9.13 5.94 -15.86
C GLN A 188 8.37 4.94 -14.98
N TYR A 189 7.29 4.33 -15.51
CA TYR A 189 6.54 3.28 -14.80
C TYR A 189 7.44 2.09 -14.45
N ILE A 190 8.25 1.60 -15.39
CA ILE A 190 9.17 0.49 -15.15
C ILE A 190 10.17 0.83 -14.04
N ARG A 191 10.64 2.08 -14.00
CA ARG A 191 11.52 2.56 -12.93
C ARG A 191 10.81 2.49 -11.58
N THR A 192 9.64 3.12 -11.44
CA THR A 192 8.85 3.09 -10.19
C THR A 192 8.50 1.66 -9.78
N TYR A 193 8.13 0.80 -10.73
CA TYR A 193 7.84 -0.61 -10.48
C TYR A 193 9.05 -1.36 -9.89
N ASN A 194 10.24 -1.15 -10.46
CA ASN A 194 11.44 -1.89 -10.04
C ASN A 194 12.07 -1.34 -8.76
N PHE A 195 11.99 -0.04 -8.51
CA PHE A 195 12.78 0.63 -7.46
C PHE A 195 11.95 1.22 -6.32
N GLU A 196 10.64 1.37 -6.47
CA GLU A 196 9.81 2.08 -5.47
C GLU A 196 8.59 1.25 -5.02
N ARG A 197 8.06 0.39 -5.89
CA ARG A 197 6.90 -0.44 -5.61
C ARG A 197 7.26 -1.63 -4.74
N HIS A 198 6.53 -1.82 -3.65
CA HIS A 198 6.75 -2.93 -2.72
C HIS A 198 5.90 -4.14 -3.12
N HIS A 199 6.48 -5.33 -3.21
CA HIS A 199 5.76 -6.52 -3.67
C HIS A 199 5.52 -7.50 -2.54
N SER A 200 4.26 -7.84 -2.27
CA SER A 200 3.95 -8.81 -1.19
C SER A 200 4.52 -10.21 -1.43
N ALA A 201 4.89 -10.54 -2.66
CA ALA A 201 5.57 -11.79 -2.99
C ALA A 201 7.09 -11.76 -2.72
N LEU A 202 7.67 -10.56 -2.51
CA LEU A 202 9.07 -10.32 -2.14
C LEU A 202 9.17 -9.85 -0.68
N ASP A 203 8.27 -10.28 0.19
CA ASP A 203 8.21 -9.78 1.58
C ASP A 203 8.14 -8.24 1.67
N TYR A 204 7.48 -7.63 0.69
CA TYR A 204 7.36 -6.19 0.51
C TYR A 204 8.68 -5.47 0.15
N GLN A 205 9.69 -6.18 -0.34
CA GLN A 205 10.84 -5.55 -1.01
C GLN A 205 10.51 -5.16 -2.45
N THR A 206 11.36 -4.34 -3.04
CA THR A 206 11.30 -3.97 -4.45
C THR A 206 11.99 -5.02 -5.34
N PRO A 207 11.59 -5.18 -6.61
CA PRO A 207 12.24 -6.13 -7.50
C PRO A 207 13.75 -5.89 -7.67
N ALA A 208 14.17 -4.62 -7.69
CA ALA A 208 15.58 -4.25 -7.78
C ALA A 208 16.39 -4.75 -6.58
N GLU A 209 15.88 -4.57 -5.36
CA GLU A 209 16.54 -5.02 -4.12
C GLU A 209 16.76 -6.52 -4.08
N CYS A 210 15.86 -7.32 -4.66
CA CYS A 210 16.03 -8.77 -4.71
C CYS A 210 16.96 -9.21 -5.87
N TYR A 211 16.87 -8.55 -7.03
CA TYR A 211 17.52 -9.00 -8.25
C TYR A 211 19.00 -8.59 -8.35
N TYR A 212 19.32 -7.31 -8.07
CA TYR A 212 20.69 -6.81 -8.28
C TYR A 212 21.74 -7.48 -7.38
N PRO A 213 21.50 -7.74 -6.08
CA PRO A 213 22.46 -8.49 -5.26
C PRO A 213 22.76 -9.87 -5.84
N ALA A 214 21.73 -10.58 -6.32
CA ALA A 214 21.91 -11.89 -6.93
C ALA A 214 22.69 -11.87 -8.25
N MET A 215 22.63 -10.77 -8.99
CA MET A 215 23.43 -10.57 -10.20
C MET A 215 24.90 -10.28 -9.89
N LEU A 216 25.22 -9.76 -8.69
CA LEU A 216 26.58 -9.44 -8.26
C LEU A 216 27.29 -10.59 -7.54
N LEU A 217 26.55 -11.52 -6.93
CA LEU A 217 27.09 -12.74 -6.32
C LEU A 217 28.01 -13.60 -7.22
N PRO A 218 27.81 -13.75 -8.54
CA PRO A 218 28.73 -14.52 -9.40
C PRO A 218 30.11 -13.86 -9.64
N TYR A 219 30.37 -12.64 -9.15
CA TYR A 219 31.64 -11.93 -9.36
C TYR A 219 32.59 -11.96 -8.14
N VAL A 220 32.13 -12.48 -7.00
CA VAL A 220 32.87 -12.43 -5.70
C VAL A 220 33.35 -13.82 -5.25
N ALA A 221 33.32 -14.82 -6.13
CA ALA A 221 33.79 -16.18 -5.85
C ALA A 221 35.00 -16.55 -6.72
#